data_AF-A0A3N5UKW8-F1
#
_entry.id   AF-A0A3N5UKW8-F1
#
_cell.length_a   1.000
_cell.length_b   1.000
_cell.length_c   1.000
_cell.angle_alpha   90.00
_cell.angle_beta   90.00
_cell.angle_gamma   90.00
#
_symmetry.space_group_name_H-M   'P 1'
#
loop_
_entity.id
_entity.type
_entity.pdbx_description
1 polymer ?
#
loop_
_entity_poly.entity_id
_entity_poly.type
_entity_poly.pdbx_seq_one_letter_code
_entity_poly.pdbx_strand_id
1 'polypeptide(L)'
;MMTHKERMLRAARGEWADQLPWAPRIDLWHNSNSMRGTLPPPFGQDATLDEVADYIGGGYHKVVPEFLKVRSPEDNIDRGLGVYRLRGMAYRPELVGVEREVRQEGNTTFVTYHTPVGSVSCKILYTEEMKRAGVSITWISEHVIKEPGDYRAVGYIFKNIKIHPDYDNHREYQNQVGEMG
;
A
#
# COMPACT_ATOMS: atom_id res chain seq x y z
N MET A 1 -22.80 13.26 19.29
CA MET A 1 -22.56 11.81 19.13
C MET A 1 -21.08 11.65 18.82
N MET A 2 -20.39 10.64 19.35
CA MET A 2 -18.92 10.54 19.15
C MET A 2 -18.60 10.27 17.68
N THR A 3 -17.46 10.76 17.20
CA THR A 3 -16.94 10.43 15.87
C THR A 3 -16.32 9.03 15.85
N HIS A 4 -16.08 8.46 14.66
CA HIS A 4 -15.37 7.18 14.56
C HIS A 4 -13.97 7.27 15.15
N LYS A 5 -13.25 8.36 14.86
CA LYS A 5 -11.93 8.65 15.42
C LYS A 5 -11.94 8.77 16.94
N GLU A 6 -12.89 9.49 17.52
CA GLU A 6 -13.01 9.59 18.99
C GLU A 6 -13.20 8.20 19.61
N ARG A 7 -14.09 7.37 19.07
CA ARG A 7 -14.29 5.99 19.54
C ARG A 7 -13.00 5.17 19.49
N MET A 8 -12.29 5.21 18.36
CA MET A 8 -11.04 4.47 18.17
C MET A 8 -9.97 4.92 19.17
N LEU A 9 -9.80 6.23 19.36
CA LEU A 9 -8.83 6.78 20.30
C LEU A 9 -9.16 6.42 21.75
N ARG A 10 -10.43 6.45 22.14
CA ARG A 10 -10.87 6.00 23.48
C ARG A 10 -10.57 4.52 23.70
N ALA A 11 -10.92 3.67 22.74
CA ALA A 11 -10.62 2.24 22.82
C ALA A 11 -9.11 1.97 22.91
N ALA A 12 -8.29 2.66 22.12
CA ALA A 12 -6.83 2.55 22.18
C ALA A 12 -6.24 2.98 23.55
N ARG A 13 -6.94 3.86 24.27
CA ARG A 13 -6.59 4.32 25.63
C ARG A 13 -7.19 3.45 26.74
N GLY A 14 -7.99 2.44 26.41
CA GLY A 14 -8.72 1.64 27.40
C GLY A 14 -9.92 2.36 28.04
N GLU A 15 -10.43 3.41 27.40
CA GLU A 15 -11.61 4.17 27.84
C GLU A 15 -12.90 3.63 27.19
N TRP A 16 -14.04 3.85 27.85
CA TRP A 16 -15.36 3.53 27.30
C TRP A 16 -15.75 4.49 26.16
N ALA A 17 -16.16 3.94 25.02
CA ALA A 17 -16.82 4.66 23.94
C ALA A 17 -18.35 4.52 24.04
N ASP A 18 -19.10 5.32 23.28
CA ASP A 18 -20.56 5.22 23.16
C ASP A 18 -21.02 3.93 22.45
N GLN A 19 -20.16 3.34 21.61
CA GLN A 19 -20.33 2.03 20.99
C GLN A 19 -18.96 1.43 20.61
N LEU A 20 -18.94 0.15 20.23
CA LEU A 20 -17.72 -0.52 19.76
C LEU A 20 -17.16 0.19 18.51
N PRO A 21 -15.88 0.58 18.48
CA PRO A 21 -15.28 1.13 17.27
C PRO A 21 -15.30 0.10 16.14
N TRP A 22 -15.73 0.52 14.96
CA TRP A 22 -15.87 -0.34 13.80
C TRP A 22 -15.38 0.37 12.54
N ALA A 23 -14.32 -0.17 11.94
CA ALA A 23 -13.75 0.24 10.65
C ALA A 23 -13.37 -1.04 9.88
N PRO A 24 -14.32 -1.62 9.13
CA PRO A 24 -14.15 -2.94 8.55
C PRO A 24 -13.19 -2.91 7.36
N ARG A 25 -12.33 -3.92 7.26
CA ARG A 25 -11.49 -4.14 6.09
C ARG A 25 -12.31 -4.76 4.95
N ILE A 26 -12.92 -3.93 4.12
CA ILE A 26 -13.73 -4.34 2.96
C ILE A 26 -13.12 -3.98 1.60
N ASP A 27 -11.84 -3.59 1.58
CA ASP A 27 -11.10 -3.19 0.36
C ASP A 27 -11.11 -4.30 -0.69
N LEU A 28 -10.88 -5.56 -0.30
CA LEU A 28 -10.85 -6.69 -1.26
C LEU A 28 -12.21 -6.93 -1.91
N TRP A 29 -13.29 -6.86 -1.12
CA TRP A 29 -14.65 -6.98 -1.64
C TRP A 29 -14.95 -5.84 -2.61
N HIS A 30 -14.61 -4.60 -2.25
CA HIS A 30 -14.84 -3.43 -3.08
C HIS A 30 -14.05 -3.50 -4.39
N ASN A 31 -12.74 -3.78 -4.33
CA ASN A 31 -11.86 -3.90 -5.48
C ASN A 31 -12.36 -4.99 -6.45
N SER A 32 -12.74 -6.17 -5.93
CA SER A 32 -13.26 -7.27 -6.75
C SER A 32 -14.55 -6.88 -7.48
N ASN A 33 -15.51 -6.28 -6.77
CA ASN A 33 -16.81 -5.93 -7.34
C ASN A 33 -16.73 -4.71 -8.26
N SER A 34 -15.91 -3.72 -7.93
CA SER A 34 -15.63 -2.57 -8.80
C SER A 34 -15.02 -3.04 -10.12
N MET A 35 -13.94 -3.86 -10.08
CA MET A 35 -13.31 -4.38 -11.29
C MET A 35 -14.28 -5.20 -12.17
N ARG A 36 -15.18 -5.96 -11.55
CA ARG A 36 -16.17 -6.79 -12.26
C ARG A 36 -17.41 -6.03 -12.70
N GLY A 37 -17.59 -4.79 -12.28
CA GLY A 37 -18.81 -4.01 -12.47
C GLY A 37 -20.03 -4.61 -11.80
N THR A 38 -19.85 -5.19 -10.61
CA THR A 38 -20.90 -5.85 -9.82
C THR A 38 -21.07 -5.22 -8.43
N LEU A 39 -20.75 -3.93 -8.27
CA LEU A 39 -21.15 -3.20 -7.07
C LEU A 39 -22.69 -3.19 -6.96
N PRO A 40 -23.24 -3.30 -5.73
CA PRO A 40 -24.69 -3.39 -5.57
C PRO A 40 -25.39 -2.05 -5.88
N PRO A 41 -26.71 -2.06 -6.17
CA PRO A 41 -27.45 -0.91 -6.70
C PRO A 41 -27.32 0.46 -5.99
N PRO A 42 -27.15 0.58 -4.65
CA PRO A 42 -26.94 1.90 -4.05
C PRO A 42 -25.62 2.57 -4.49
N PHE A 43 -24.72 1.85 -5.16
CA PHE A 43 -23.42 2.36 -5.60
C PHE A 43 -23.30 2.36 -7.13
N GLY A 44 -22.78 3.46 -7.66
CA GLY A 44 -22.32 3.51 -9.06
C GLY A 44 -21.02 2.74 -9.28
N GLN A 45 -20.65 2.55 -10.54
CA GLN A 45 -19.40 1.89 -10.95
C GLN A 45 -18.14 2.53 -10.35
N ASP A 46 -18.18 3.85 -10.16
CA ASP A 46 -17.07 4.66 -9.68
C ASP A 46 -17.12 4.93 -8.17
N ALA A 47 -18.06 4.29 -7.45
CA ALA A 47 -18.16 4.46 -6.01
C ALA A 47 -16.85 4.06 -5.33
N THR A 48 -16.38 4.93 -4.44
CA THR A 48 -15.18 4.76 -3.64
C THR A 48 -15.44 3.83 -2.45
N LEU A 49 -14.35 3.26 -1.91
CA LEU A 49 -14.42 2.48 -0.67
C LEU A 49 -14.98 3.30 0.50
N ASP A 50 -14.65 4.60 0.52
CA ASP A 50 -15.04 5.53 1.57
C ASP A 50 -16.54 5.81 1.51
N GLU A 51 -17.13 5.99 0.32
CA GLU A 51 -18.59 6.09 0.13
C GLU A 51 -19.34 4.81 0.57
N VAL A 52 -18.75 3.64 0.36
CA VAL A 52 -19.32 2.38 0.88
C VAL A 52 -19.24 2.34 2.41
N ALA A 53 -18.12 2.77 2.99
CA ALA A 53 -17.94 2.84 4.44
C ALA A 53 -18.96 3.80 5.08
N ASP A 54 -19.17 4.96 4.46
CA ASP A 54 -20.18 5.94 4.88
C ASP A 54 -21.59 5.33 4.85
N TYR A 55 -21.94 4.62 3.77
CA TYR A 55 -23.25 3.98 3.62
C TYR A 55 -23.52 2.90 4.69
N ILE A 56 -22.52 2.10 5.04
CA ILE A 56 -22.68 1.04 6.06
C ILE A 56 -22.53 1.58 7.50
N GLY A 57 -22.17 2.85 7.68
CA GLY A 57 -21.92 3.47 8.99
C GLY A 57 -20.61 3.03 9.64
N GLY A 58 -19.61 2.67 8.83
CA GLY A 58 -18.28 2.25 9.26
C GLY A 58 -17.26 3.39 9.20
N GLY A 59 -16.24 3.32 10.05
CA GLY A 59 -15.05 4.16 9.91
C GLY A 59 -14.19 3.75 8.71
N TYR A 60 -13.30 4.62 8.28
CA TYR A 60 -12.41 4.35 7.15
C TYR A 60 -11.28 3.41 7.59
N HIS A 61 -11.19 2.23 6.98
CA HIS A 61 -10.08 1.32 7.24
C HIS A 61 -8.81 1.79 6.51
N LYS A 62 -8.06 2.70 7.14
CA LYS A 62 -6.88 3.38 6.57
C LYS A 62 -5.57 3.02 7.25
N VAL A 63 -5.58 1.99 8.10
CA VAL A 63 -4.41 1.46 8.83
C VAL A 63 -3.42 0.72 7.92
N VAL A 64 -3.91 0.13 6.82
CA VAL A 64 -3.08 -0.52 5.81
C VAL A 64 -2.89 0.45 4.63
N PRO A 65 -1.66 0.66 4.15
CA PRO A 65 -1.43 1.47 2.96
C PRO A 65 -2.13 0.92 1.71
N GLU A 66 -2.54 1.82 0.83
CA GLU A 66 -3.10 1.49 -0.49
C GLU A 66 -1.99 1.09 -1.47
N PHE A 67 -1.50 -0.16 -1.42
CA PHE A 67 -0.31 -0.60 -2.17
C PHE A 67 -0.42 -0.54 -3.70
N LEU A 68 -1.64 -0.55 -4.23
CA LEU A 68 -1.92 -0.55 -5.67
C LEU A 68 -2.46 0.79 -6.19
N LYS A 69 -2.93 1.68 -5.31
CA LYS A 69 -3.41 3.02 -5.70
C LYS A 69 -2.25 4.01 -5.74
N VAL A 70 -1.32 3.76 -6.65
CA VAL A 70 -0.07 4.52 -6.80
C VAL A 70 -0.23 5.80 -7.60
N ARG A 71 0.60 6.81 -7.33
CA ARG A 71 0.69 8.05 -8.13
C ARG A 71 1.53 7.85 -9.38
N SER A 72 2.55 7.01 -9.26
CA SER A 72 3.46 6.63 -10.33
C SER A 72 4.06 5.25 -10.02
N PRO A 73 4.67 4.55 -10.99
CA PRO A 73 5.33 3.28 -10.74
C PRO A 73 6.37 3.33 -9.60
N GLU A 74 7.01 4.48 -9.40
CA GLU A 74 8.01 4.70 -8.33
C GLU A 74 7.48 4.44 -6.91
N ASP A 75 6.17 4.54 -6.70
CA ASP A 75 5.56 4.38 -5.38
C ASP A 75 5.65 2.94 -4.86
N ASN A 76 5.69 1.95 -5.76
CA ASN A 76 5.70 0.53 -5.39
C ASN A 76 6.66 -0.36 -6.20
N ILE A 77 7.44 0.19 -7.15
CA ILE A 77 8.38 -0.60 -7.95
C ILE A 77 9.42 -1.33 -7.09
N ASP A 78 9.82 -0.74 -5.96
CA ASP A 78 10.79 -1.31 -5.03
C ASP A 78 10.16 -2.31 -4.03
N ARG A 79 8.93 -2.79 -4.30
CA ARG A 79 8.18 -3.76 -3.49
C ARG A 79 9.00 -4.99 -3.12
N GLY A 80 9.86 -5.47 -4.04
CA GLY A 80 10.72 -6.63 -3.82
C GLY A 80 11.75 -6.44 -2.70
N LEU A 81 12.11 -5.18 -2.40
CA LEU A 81 12.92 -4.78 -1.25
C LEU A 81 12.06 -4.43 -0.01
N GLY A 82 10.74 -4.39 -0.13
CA GLY A 82 9.84 -3.88 0.91
C GLY A 82 9.87 -2.35 1.04
N VAL A 83 10.36 -1.65 0.02
CA VAL A 83 10.48 -0.19 0.00
C VAL A 83 9.32 0.39 -0.80
N TYR A 84 8.72 1.47 -0.27
CA TYR A 84 7.54 2.12 -0.85
C TYR A 84 7.63 3.63 -0.71
N ARG A 85 6.87 4.33 -1.56
CA ARG A 85 6.66 5.80 -1.51
C ARG A 85 5.18 6.10 -1.66
N LEU A 86 4.33 5.40 -0.90
CA LEU A 86 2.88 5.47 -1.04
C LEU A 86 2.31 6.77 -0.46
N ARG A 87 1.08 7.09 -0.83
CA ARG A 87 0.29 8.16 -0.19
C ARG A 87 0.16 7.89 1.31
N GLY A 88 0.20 8.95 2.11
CA GLY A 88 0.07 8.85 3.57
C GLY A 88 1.33 8.46 4.34
N MET A 89 2.42 8.07 3.65
CA MET A 89 3.72 7.86 4.30
C MET A 89 4.32 9.20 4.73
N ALA A 90 4.80 9.28 5.97
CA ALA A 90 5.44 10.49 6.52
C ALA A 90 6.91 10.67 6.10
N TYR A 91 7.40 9.80 5.21
CA TYR A 91 8.77 9.79 4.73
C TYR A 91 8.82 9.25 3.30
N ARG A 92 9.91 9.59 2.60
CA ARG A 92 10.22 9.14 1.25
C ARG A 92 11.63 8.56 1.17
N PRO A 93 11.78 7.25 0.91
CA PRO A 93 13.09 6.64 0.69
C PRO A 93 13.68 6.98 -0.69
N GLU A 94 14.98 7.26 -0.73
CA GLU A 94 15.80 7.39 -1.94
C GLU A 94 16.89 6.31 -1.94
N LEU A 95 16.91 5.47 -2.98
CA LEU A 95 17.96 4.45 -3.17
C LEU A 95 19.19 5.09 -3.80
N VAL A 96 20.13 5.56 -2.97
CA VAL A 96 21.33 6.28 -3.45
C VAL A 96 22.37 5.30 -4.00
N GLY A 97 22.90 5.61 -5.19
CA GLY A 97 23.92 4.78 -5.83
C GLY A 97 23.36 3.45 -6.35
N VAL A 98 22.06 3.39 -6.62
CA VAL A 98 21.36 2.22 -7.13
C VAL A 98 20.69 2.59 -8.44
N GLU A 99 21.10 1.94 -9.53
CA GLU A 99 20.38 2.01 -10.80
C GLU A 99 19.35 0.89 -10.85
N ARG A 100 18.16 1.19 -11.38
CA ARG A 100 17.06 0.23 -11.50
C ARG A 100 16.78 -0.04 -12.97
N GLU A 101 16.87 -1.31 -13.34
CA GLU A 101 16.36 -1.80 -14.61
C GLU A 101 14.99 -2.43 -14.35
N VAL A 102 13.95 -1.94 -15.04
CA VAL A 102 12.58 -2.43 -14.90
C VAL A 102 12.11 -2.98 -16.23
N ARG A 103 11.67 -4.24 -16.22
CA ARG A 103 11.09 -4.91 -17.38
C ARG A 103 9.74 -5.50 -17.02
N GLN A 104 8.74 -5.31 -17.87
CA GLN A 104 7.42 -5.88 -17.68
C GLN A 104 7.16 -6.94 -18.76
N GLU A 105 6.72 -8.13 -18.36
CA GLU A 105 6.25 -9.20 -19.26
C GLU A 105 4.93 -9.75 -18.75
N GLY A 106 3.86 -9.47 -19.50
CA GLY A 106 2.50 -9.82 -19.10
C GLY A 106 2.18 -9.29 -17.71
N ASN A 107 1.87 -10.22 -16.80
CA ASN A 107 1.50 -9.92 -15.41
C ASN A 107 2.70 -9.86 -14.44
N THR A 108 3.94 -9.96 -14.96
CA THR A 108 5.15 -9.98 -14.14
C THR A 108 5.99 -8.73 -14.38
N THR A 109 6.39 -8.08 -13.30
CA THR A 109 7.38 -7.01 -13.28
C THR A 109 8.68 -7.57 -12.74
N PHE A 110 9.74 -7.45 -13.53
CA PHE A 110 11.11 -7.78 -13.18
C PHE A 110 11.81 -6.48 -12.80
N VAL A 111 12.48 -6.48 -11.66
CA VAL A 111 13.28 -5.34 -11.21
C VAL A 111 14.67 -5.86 -10.88
N THR A 112 15.68 -5.30 -11.55
CA THR A 112 17.10 -5.51 -11.25
C THR A 112 17.66 -4.24 -10.64
N TYR A 113 18.35 -4.39 -9.52
CA TYR A 113 19.04 -3.32 -8.81
C TYR A 113 20.53 -3.49 -9.04
N HIS A 114 21.14 -2.52 -9.71
CA HIS A 114 22.57 -2.46 -9.93
C HIS A 114 23.22 -1.60 -8.86
N THR A 115 24.19 -2.17 -8.15
CA THR A 115 25.00 -1.49 -7.15
C THR A 115 26.48 -1.60 -7.50
N PRO A 116 27.37 -0.76 -6.94
CA PRO A 116 28.81 -0.89 -7.15
C PRO A 116 29.41 -2.23 -6.67
N VAL A 117 28.69 -3.00 -5.86
CA VAL A 117 29.17 -4.25 -5.27
C VAL A 117 28.47 -5.50 -5.80
N GLY A 118 27.65 -5.36 -6.85
CA GLY A 118 26.90 -6.45 -7.46
C GLY A 118 25.49 -6.04 -7.84
N SER A 119 24.79 -6.94 -8.52
CA SER A 119 23.38 -6.75 -8.91
C SER A 119 22.51 -7.83 -8.31
N VAL A 120 21.29 -7.47 -7.92
CA VAL A 120 20.26 -8.40 -7.41
C VAL A 120 18.95 -8.13 -8.13
N SER A 121 18.08 -9.12 -8.22
CA SER A 121 16.81 -8.98 -8.92
C SER A 121 15.67 -9.69 -8.22
N CYS A 122 14.45 -9.19 -8.42
CA CYS A 122 13.22 -9.80 -7.96
C CYS A 122 12.16 -9.84 -9.05
N LYS A 123 11.14 -10.68 -8.84
CA LYS A 123 9.94 -10.77 -9.69
C LYS A 123 8.71 -10.47 -8.86
N ILE A 124 7.86 -9.59 -9.39
CA ILE A 124 6.61 -9.16 -8.79
C ILE A 124 5.49 -9.58 -9.75
N LEU A 125 4.52 -10.35 -9.25
CA LEU A 125 3.42 -10.91 -10.02
C LEU A 125 2.09 -10.26 -9.62
N TYR A 126 1.29 -9.89 -10.61
CA TYR A 126 -0.08 -9.44 -10.40
C TYR A 126 -1.00 -9.91 -11.54
N THR A 127 -1.64 -11.06 -11.35
CA THR A 127 -2.44 -11.72 -12.39
C THR A 127 -3.83 -11.11 -12.53
N GLU A 128 -4.49 -11.36 -13.67
CA GLU A 128 -5.91 -11.02 -13.86
C GLU A 128 -6.82 -11.71 -12.83
N GLU A 129 -6.50 -12.92 -12.41
CA GLU A 129 -7.22 -13.60 -11.34
C GLU A 129 -7.12 -12.86 -10.02
N MET A 130 -5.91 -12.42 -9.64
CA MET A 130 -5.69 -11.61 -8.42
C MET A 130 -6.48 -10.30 -8.48
N LYS A 131 -6.44 -9.61 -9.62
CA LYS A 131 -7.23 -8.39 -9.85
C LYS A 131 -8.72 -8.66 -9.66
N ARG A 132 -9.26 -9.72 -10.28
CA ARG A 132 -10.68 -10.09 -10.18
C ARG A 132 -11.09 -10.51 -8.78
N ALA A 133 -10.17 -11.07 -8.00
CA ALA A 133 -10.35 -11.38 -6.58
C ALA A 133 -10.21 -10.16 -5.65
N GLY A 134 -9.87 -8.98 -6.20
CA GLY A 134 -9.73 -7.73 -5.44
C GLY A 134 -8.43 -7.62 -4.64
N VAL A 135 -7.44 -8.48 -4.92
CA VAL A 135 -6.16 -8.52 -4.19
C VAL A 135 -5.50 -7.13 -4.19
N SER A 136 -5.28 -6.57 -3.00
CA SER A 136 -4.78 -5.20 -2.82
C SER A 136 -3.25 -5.09 -2.68
N ILE A 137 -2.50 -6.16 -2.96
CA ILE A 137 -1.03 -6.15 -2.97
C ILE A 137 -0.46 -7.18 -3.94
N THR A 138 0.58 -6.81 -4.67
CA THR A 138 1.26 -7.73 -5.61
C THR A 138 2.00 -8.85 -4.87
N TRP A 139 2.13 -10.00 -5.53
CA TRP A 139 2.88 -11.15 -5.02
C TRP A 139 4.36 -11.05 -5.38
N ILE A 140 5.27 -11.37 -4.46
CA ILE A 140 6.70 -11.53 -4.79
C ILE A 140 6.90 -12.99 -5.21
N SER A 141 7.04 -13.23 -6.51
CA SER A 141 7.26 -14.58 -7.05
C SER A 141 8.73 -15.00 -7.01
N GLU A 142 9.66 -14.04 -6.89
CA GLU A 142 11.09 -14.30 -6.69
C GLU A 142 11.69 -13.17 -5.84
N HIS A 143 12.30 -13.53 -4.70
CA HIS A 143 12.90 -12.58 -3.77
C HIS A 143 14.28 -12.08 -4.25
N VAL A 144 14.69 -10.90 -3.74
CA VAL A 144 16.00 -10.31 -4.05
C VAL A 144 17.20 -11.11 -3.50
N ILE A 145 17.01 -11.91 -2.45
CA ILE A 145 18.03 -12.78 -1.86
C ILE A 145 17.71 -14.22 -2.26
N LYS A 146 18.61 -14.81 -3.05
CA LYS A 146 18.54 -16.18 -3.57
C LYS A 146 19.69 -17.02 -3.02
N GLU A 147 20.83 -16.37 -2.76
CA GLU A 147 22.02 -16.97 -2.19
C GLU A 147 22.73 -16.04 -1.18
N PRO A 148 23.66 -16.54 -0.36
CA PRO A 148 24.37 -15.71 0.62
C PRO A 148 25.13 -14.51 0.01
N GLY A 149 25.55 -14.60 -1.26
CA GLY A 149 26.23 -13.51 -1.96
C GLY A 149 25.37 -12.25 -2.13
N ASP A 150 24.05 -12.40 -2.27
CA ASP A 150 23.11 -11.30 -2.53
C ASP A 150 23.04 -10.31 -1.36
N TYR A 151 23.33 -10.75 -0.14
CA TYR A 151 23.35 -9.88 1.05
C TYR A 151 24.32 -8.71 0.90
N ARG A 152 25.39 -8.85 0.10
CA ARG A 152 26.34 -7.76 -0.13
C ARG A 152 25.69 -6.61 -0.89
N ALA A 153 24.96 -6.90 -1.96
CA ALA A 153 24.28 -5.90 -2.76
C ALA A 153 23.05 -5.33 -2.02
N VAL A 154 22.21 -6.19 -1.43
CA VAL A 154 21.06 -5.73 -0.62
C VAL A 154 21.52 -4.90 0.58
N GLY A 155 22.59 -5.34 1.26
CA GLY A 155 23.19 -4.60 2.35
C GLY A 155 23.74 -3.24 1.93
N TYR A 156 24.30 -3.12 0.71
CA TYR A 156 24.68 -1.82 0.15
C TYR A 156 23.46 -0.92 -0.02
N ILE A 157 22.37 -1.42 -0.60
CA ILE A 157 21.13 -0.65 -0.82
C ILE A 157 20.62 -0.06 0.52
N PHE A 158 20.45 -0.89 1.54
CA PHE A 158 19.91 -0.44 2.84
C PHE A 158 20.89 0.44 3.63
N LYS A 159 22.20 0.25 3.49
CA LYS A 159 23.20 1.13 4.15
C LYS A 159 23.25 2.53 3.52
N ASN A 160 22.91 2.66 2.25
CA ASN A 160 22.99 3.92 1.51
C ASN A 160 21.63 4.60 1.29
N ILE A 161 20.53 3.99 1.73
CA ILE A 161 19.20 4.59 1.61
C ILE A 161 19.15 5.92 2.37
N LYS A 162 18.65 6.97 1.72
CA LYS A 162 18.34 8.23 2.37
C LYS A 162 16.85 8.32 2.63
N ILE A 163 16.48 8.63 3.86
CA ILE A 163 15.08 8.83 4.24
C ILE A 163 14.83 10.33 4.34
N HIS A 164 13.97 10.84 3.46
CA HIS A 164 13.56 12.23 3.45
C HIS A 164 12.23 12.39 4.20
N PRO A 165 12.07 13.41 5.05
CA PRO A 165 10.76 13.76 5.59
C PRO A 165 9.75 14.04 4.47
N ASP A 166 8.52 13.57 4.63
CA ASP A 166 7.41 13.82 3.71
C ASP A 166 6.10 14.00 4.50
N TYR A 167 6.12 14.96 5.43
CA TYR A 167 5.02 15.15 6.38
C TYR A 167 3.76 15.68 5.72
N ASP A 168 3.87 16.41 4.61
CA ASP A 168 2.72 16.94 3.89
C ASP A 168 1.95 15.81 3.20
N ASN A 169 2.63 14.80 2.62
CA ASN A 169 1.99 13.58 2.11
C ASN A 169 1.18 12.85 3.18
N HIS A 170 1.68 12.79 4.42
CA HIS A 170 0.93 12.23 5.54
C HIS A 170 -0.23 13.12 5.97
N ARG A 171 -0.01 14.44 6.10
CA ARG A 171 -1.02 15.40 6.53
C ARG A 171 -2.19 15.47 5.57
N GLU A 172 -1.93 15.44 4.26
CA GLU A 172 -2.97 15.38 3.23
C GLU A 172 -3.84 14.14 3.39
N TYR A 173 -3.22 12.97 3.58
CA TYR A 173 -3.93 11.72 3.81
C TYR A 173 -4.73 11.77 5.12
N GLN A 174 -4.14 12.24 6.22
CA GLN A 174 -4.81 12.41 7.50
C GLN A 174 -6.04 13.35 7.38
N ASN A 175 -5.91 14.45 6.65
CA ASN A 175 -7.01 15.39 6.41
C ASN A 175 -8.14 14.77 5.60
N GLN A 176 -7.84 13.88 4.64
CA GLN A 176 -8.85 13.14 3.88
C GLN A 176 -9.63 12.17 4.77
N VAL A 177 -8.96 11.54 5.73
CA VAL A 177 -9.59 10.60 6.67
C VAL A 177 -10.42 11.31 7.73
N GLY A 178 -9.93 12.43 8.25
CA GLY A 178 -10.68 13.33 9.12
C GLY A 178 -11.18 12.66 10.39
N GLU A 179 -12.50 12.66 10.58
CA GLU A 179 -13.19 12.12 11.76
C GLU A 179 -13.70 10.69 11.58
N MET A 180 -13.50 10.12 10.38
CA MET A 180 -13.88 8.73 10.07
C MET A 180 -12.88 7.69 10.58
N GLY A 181 -11.77 8.13 11.19
CA GLY A 181 -10.79 7.30 11.88
C GLY A 181 -9.43 7.32 11.22
#